data_AF-A0A2E2A3F8-F1
#
_entry.id   AF-A0A2E2A3F8-F1
#
_cell.length_a   1.000
_cell.length_b   1.000
_cell.length_c   1.000
_cell.angle_alpha   90.00
_cell.angle_beta   90.00
_cell.angle_gamma   90.00
#
_symmetry.space_group_name_H-M   'P 1'
#
loop_
_entity.id
_entity.type
_entity.pdbx_description
1 polymer ?
#
loop_
_entity_poly.entity_id
_entity_poly.type
_entity_poly.pdbx_seq_one_letter_code
_entity_poly.pdbx_strand_id
1 'polypeptide(L)'
;MIKKIFSIITLSLIMVSFSFAGVEDELKKINQSLKEIDKRLTAIEKKVNTPAQNNNKKQADPNKVYNIPISGSVVLGNPNAKVTITEFTDFQ
;
A
#
# COMPACT_ATOMS: atom_id res chain seq x y z
N MET A 1 39.47 55.56 13.33
CA MET A 1 38.26 54.84 13.79
C MET A 1 37.42 54.31 12.62
N ILE A 2 37.22 55.06 11.53
CA ILE A 2 36.45 54.63 10.34
C ILE A 2 36.87 53.25 9.78
N LYS A 3 38.18 52.97 9.64
CA LYS A 3 38.65 51.68 9.08
C LYS A 3 38.27 50.47 9.95
N LYS A 4 38.18 50.64 11.28
CA LYS A 4 37.77 49.58 12.22
C LYS A 4 36.28 49.31 12.14
N ILE A 5 35.46 50.37 12.01
CA ILE A 5 34.00 50.26 11.83
C ILE A 5 33.67 49.59 10.50
N PHE A 6 34.35 49.96 9.42
CA PHE A 6 34.15 49.34 8.11
C PHE A 6 34.50 47.84 8.14
N SER A 7 35.59 47.48 8.81
CA SER A 7 35.99 46.07 8.98
C SER A 7 34.98 45.23 9.78
N ILE A 8 34.37 45.81 10.81
CA ILE A 8 33.32 45.13 11.61
C ILE A 8 32.04 44.93 10.78
N ILE A 9 31.64 45.93 9.99
CA ILE A 9 30.48 45.83 9.11
C ILE A 9 30.69 44.75 8.05
N THR A 10 31.87 44.70 7.43
CA THR A 10 32.19 43.64 6.45
C THR A 10 32.21 42.25 7.07
N LEU A 11 32.69 42.10 8.31
CA LEU A 11 32.72 40.81 8.99
C LEU A 11 31.31 40.34 9.40
N SER A 12 30.46 41.28 9.83
CA SER A 12 29.05 41.00 10.12
C SER A 12 28.28 40.58 8.87
N LEU A 13 28.54 41.20 7.71
CA LEU A 13 27.87 40.87 6.46
C LEU A 13 28.25 39.48 5.93
N ILE A 14 29.50 39.06 6.15
CA ILE A 14 29.99 37.71 5.83
C ILE A 14 29.34 36.65 6.74
N MET A 15 29.17 36.94 8.03
CA MET A 15 28.51 35.98 8.95
C MET A 15 27.04 35.72 8.62
N VAL A 16 26.31 36.76 8.17
CA VAL A 16 24.90 36.61 7.75
C VAL A 16 24.80 35.74 6.49
N SER A 17 25.74 35.85 5.55
CA SER A 17 25.73 35.07 4.31
C SER A 17 26.05 33.58 4.54
N PHE A 18 26.90 33.24 5.52
CA PHE A 18 27.13 31.85 5.91
C PHE A 18 25.90 31.15 6.50
N SER A 19 24.97 31.90 7.11
CA SER A 19 23.74 31.33 7.68
C SER A 19 22.67 30.99 6.62
N PHE A 20 22.72 31.63 5.43
CA PHE A 20 21.70 31.45 4.40
C PHE A 20 21.95 30.20 3.53
N ALA A 21 23.20 29.78 3.36
CA ALA A 21 23.56 28.64 2.51
C ALA A 21 22.99 27.29 3.00
N GLY A 22 22.86 27.09 4.31
CA GLY A 22 22.32 25.84 4.87
C GLY A 22 20.80 25.68 4.71
N VAL A 23 20.08 26.80 4.55
CA VAL A 23 18.61 26.83 4.45
C VAL A 23 18.12 26.25 3.12
N GLU A 24 18.87 26.47 2.03
CA GLU A 24 18.49 26.00 0.69
C GLU A 24 18.50 24.46 0.58
N ASP A 25 19.49 23.81 1.22
CA ASP A 25 19.60 22.35 1.23
C ASP A 25 18.46 21.70 2.02
N GLU A 26 18.05 22.30 3.14
CA GLU A 26 16.90 21.84 3.92
C GLU A 26 15.59 22.02 3.15
N LEU A 27 15.40 23.18 2.50
CA LEU A 27 14.24 23.43 1.64
C LEU A 27 14.17 22.45 0.47
N LYS A 28 15.31 22.07 -0.10
CA LYS A 28 15.38 21.07 -1.18
C LYS A 28 14.99 19.68 -0.69
N LYS A 29 15.45 19.27 0.50
CA LYS A 29 15.06 17.99 1.13
C LYS A 29 13.57 17.94 1.44
N ILE A 30 13.02 19.00 2.02
CA ILE A 30 11.59 19.10 2.34
C ILE A 30 10.75 18.94 1.05
N ASN A 31 11.11 19.64 -0.03
CA ASN A 31 10.43 19.51 -1.32
C ASN A 31 10.51 18.09 -1.90
N GLN A 32 11.65 17.41 -1.75
CA GLN A 32 11.79 16.01 -2.17
C GLN A 32 10.89 15.08 -1.36
N SER A 33 10.85 15.24 -0.03
CA SER A 33 9.99 14.46 0.85
C SER A 33 8.50 14.67 0.54
N LEU A 34 8.07 15.92 0.30
CA LEU A 34 6.69 16.23 -0.10
C LEU A 34 6.32 15.53 -1.42
N LYS A 35 7.22 15.54 -2.41
CA LYS A 35 7.01 14.85 -3.69
C LYS A 35 6.91 13.34 -3.54
N GLU A 36 7.67 12.76 -2.62
CA GLU A 36 7.60 11.32 -2.36
C GLU A 36 6.31 10.93 -1.65
N ILE A 37 5.86 11.74 -0.69
CA ILE A 37 4.58 11.56 0.00
C ILE A 37 3.43 11.60 -1.00
N ASP A 38 3.40 12.60 -1.89
CA ASP A 38 2.37 12.73 -2.93
C ASP A 38 2.31 11.50 -3.87
N LYS A 39 3.48 11.01 -4.29
CA LYS A 39 3.58 9.79 -5.09
C LYS A 39 3.04 8.56 -4.35
N ARG A 40 3.36 8.43 -3.06
CA ARG A 40 2.86 7.33 -2.21
C ARG A 40 1.35 7.43 -2.01
N LEU A 41 0.82 8.63 -1.78
CA LEU A 41 -0.61 8.88 -1.60
C LEU A 41 -1.38 8.47 -2.86
N THR A 42 -0.92 8.93 -4.04
CA THR A 42 -1.50 8.56 -5.34
C THR A 42 -1.49 7.04 -5.57
N ALA A 43 -0.40 6.36 -5.17
CA ALA A 43 -0.30 4.90 -5.30
C ALA A 43 -1.24 4.16 -4.34
N ILE A 44 -1.46 4.69 -3.13
CA ILE A 44 -2.41 4.14 -2.16
C ILE A 44 -3.84 4.36 -2.65
N GLU A 45 -4.18 5.58 -3.09
CA GLU A 45 -5.51 5.89 -3.65
C GLU A 45 -5.86 4.95 -4.81
N LYS A 46 -4.92 4.67 -5.72
CA LYS A 46 -5.11 3.69 -6.79
C LYS A 46 -5.37 2.27 -6.28
N LYS A 47 -4.74 1.85 -5.18
CA LYS A 47 -4.93 0.51 -4.60
C LYS A 47 -6.19 0.38 -3.75
N VAL A 48 -6.62 1.47 -3.12
CA VAL A 48 -7.83 1.51 -2.28
C VAL A 48 -9.08 1.68 -3.16
N ASN A 49 -9.00 2.45 -4.24
CA ASN A 49 -10.10 2.63 -5.19
C ASN A 49 -10.22 1.53 -6.24
N THR A 50 -9.29 0.58 -6.31
CA THR A 50 -9.58 -0.68 -7.01
C THR A 50 -10.49 -1.49 -6.11
N PRO A 51 -11.78 -1.70 -6.45
CA PRO A 51 -12.57 -2.69 -5.76
C PRO A 51 -11.77 -3.99 -5.80
N ALA A 52 -11.67 -4.67 -4.66
CA ALA A 52 -11.10 -6.01 -4.60
C ALA A 52 -11.59 -6.76 -5.83
N GLN A 53 -10.67 -7.22 -6.69
CA GLN A 53 -11.08 -8.00 -7.85
C GLN A 53 -11.93 -9.12 -7.30
N ASN A 54 -13.23 -8.99 -7.46
CA ASN A 54 -14.18 -10.00 -7.10
C ASN A 54 -13.80 -11.14 -8.03
N ASN A 55 -13.00 -12.06 -7.49
CA ASN A 55 -12.80 -13.35 -8.07
C ASN A 55 -14.20 -13.95 -8.04
N ASN A 56 -15.00 -13.62 -9.05
CA ASN A 56 -16.30 -14.17 -9.37
C ASN A 56 -16.09 -15.63 -9.77
N LYS A 57 -15.45 -16.42 -8.90
CA LYS A 57 -15.65 -17.85 -8.86
C LYS A 57 -17.14 -17.97 -8.58
N LYS A 58 -17.89 -18.42 -9.59
CA LYS A 58 -19.32 -18.68 -9.44
C LYS A 58 -19.49 -19.52 -8.19
N GLN A 59 -20.14 -18.97 -7.17
CA GLN A 59 -20.54 -19.73 -6.00
C GLN A 59 -21.38 -20.91 -6.50
N ALA A 60 -21.15 -22.11 -5.98
CA ALA A 60 -22.03 -23.23 -6.27
C ALA A 60 -23.46 -22.87 -5.84
N ASP A 61 -24.44 -23.23 -6.66
CA ASP A 61 -25.86 -23.03 -6.35
C ASP A 61 -26.26 -23.99 -5.23
N PRO A 62 -26.68 -23.50 -4.05
CA PRO A 62 -27.03 -24.36 -2.92
C PRO A 62 -28.16 -25.36 -3.21
N ASN A 63 -29.03 -25.06 -4.18
CA ASN A 63 -30.19 -25.89 -4.51
C ASN A 63 -29.94 -26.85 -5.68
N LYS A 64 -28.75 -26.77 -6.29
CA LYS A 64 -28.41 -27.61 -7.44
C LYS A 64 -27.83 -28.94 -6.96
N VAL A 65 -28.30 -30.03 -7.57
CA VAL A 65 -27.72 -31.36 -7.36
C VAL A 65 -26.45 -31.48 -8.20
N TYR A 66 -25.33 -31.80 -7.54
CA TYR A 66 -24.03 -32.00 -8.19
C TYR A 66 -23.64 -33.48 -8.14
N ASN A 67 -23.18 -34.01 -9.28
CA ASN A 67 -22.67 -35.37 -9.34
C ASN A 67 -21.24 -35.41 -8.78
N ILE A 68 -20.99 -36.26 -7.79
CA ILE A 68 -19.67 -36.42 -7.19
C ILE A 68 -18.93 -37.54 -7.93
N PRO A 69 -17.72 -37.30 -8.48
CA PRO A 69 -16.96 -38.34 -9.15
C PRO A 69 -16.42 -39.35 -8.14
N ILE A 70 -16.81 -40.61 -8.28
CA ILE A 70 -16.37 -41.73 -7.43
C ILE A 70 -15.05 -42.37 -7.87
N SER A 71 -14.56 -42.07 -9.09
CA SER A 71 -13.31 -42.60 -9.65
C SER A 71 -13.11 -44.11 -9.39
N GLY A 72 -11.89 -44.56 -9.11
CA GLY A 72 -11.56 -45.93 -8.69
C GLY A 72 -11.74 -46.21 -7.19
N SER A 73 -12.52 -45.40 -6.47
CA SER A 73 -12.78 -45.63 -5.05
C SER A 73 -13.64 -46.88 -4.83
N VAL A 74 -13.38 -47.60 -3.74
CA VAL A 74 -14.18 -48.76 -3.35
C VAL A 74 -15.57 -48.28 -2.92
N VAL A 75 -16.60 -48.73 -3.63
CA VAL A 75 -18.00 -48.40 -3.32
C VAL A 75 -18.61 -49.54 -2.51
N LEU A 76 -19.09 -49.23 -1.31
CA LEU A 76 -19.86 -50.15 -0.47
C LEU A 76 -21.31 -49.65 -0.38
N GLY A 77 -22.27 -50.45 -0.84
CA GLY A 77 -23.68 -50.08 -0.88
C GLY A 77 -24.11 -49.44 -2.21
N ASN A 78 -25.17 -48.64 -2.19
CA ASN A 78 -25.76 -48.04 -3.40
C ASN A 78 -24.86 -46.92 -3.98
N PRO A 79 -24.34 -47.06 -5.21
CA PRO A 79 -23.48 -46.04 -5.84
C PRO A 79 -24.17 -44.69 -6.09
N ASN A 80 -25.50 -44.65 -6.11
CA ASN A 80 -26.32 -43.47 -6.38
C ASN A 80 -26.99 -42.90 -5.11
N ALA A 81 -26.50 -43.25 -3.92
CA ALA A 81 -27.05 -42.73 -2.67
C ALA A 81 -26.93 -41.19 -2.62
N LYS A 82 -28.00 -40.52 -2.17
CA LYS A 82 -27.94 -39.06 -1.93
C LYS A 82 -27.08 -38.78 -0.70
N VAL A 83 -26.14 -37.86 -0.84
CA VAL A 83 -25.23 -37.43 0.24
C VAL A 83 -25.35 -35.92 0.46
N THR A 84 -25.11 -35.48 1.69
CA THR A 84 -25.05 -34.06 2.07
C THR A 84 -23.65 -33.75 2.59
N ILE A 85 -22.98 -32.75 2.00
CA ILE A 85 -21.64 -32.30 2.41
C ILE A 85 -21.80 -30.95 3.09
N THR A 86 -21.32 -30.83 4.33
CA THR A 86 -21.30 -29.56 5.08
C THR A 86 -19.85 -29.09 5.20
N GLU A 87 -19.56 -27.89 4.71
CA GLU A 87 -18.24 -27.25 4.79
C GLU A 87 -18.35 -26.03 5.71
N PHE A 88 -17.39 -25.86 6.62
CA PHE A 88 -17.31 -24.70 7.49
C PHE A 88 -15.89 -24.14 7.49
N THR A 89 -15.78 -22.82 7.57
CA THR A 89 -14.51 -22.10 7.66
C THR A 89 -14.54 -21.24 8.91
N ASP A 90 -13.51 -21.35 9.74
CA ASP A 90 -13.30 -20.48 10.90
C ASP A 90 -12.51 -19.24 10.46
N PHE A 91 -13.00 -18.05 10.81
CA PHE A 91 -12.34 -16.79 10.51
C PHE A 91 -11.95 -16.13 11.84
N GLN A 92 -10.64 -15.94 12.03
CA GLN A 92 -10.05 -15.22 13.16
C GLN A 92 -9.94 -13.73 12.88
#